data_AF-A0A3S0I0W1-F1
#
_entry.id   AF-A0A3S0I0W1-F1
#
_cell.length_a   1.000
_cell.length_b   1.000
_cell.length_c   1.000
_cell.angle_alpha   90.00
_cell.angle_beta   90.00
_cell.angle_gamma   90.00
#
_symmetry.space_group_name_H-M   'P 1'
#
loop_
_entity.id
_entity.type
_entity.pdbx_description
1 polymer ?
#
loop_
_entity_poly.entity_id
_entity_poly.type
_entity_poly.pdbx_seq_one_letter_code
_entity_poly.pdbx_strand_id
1 'polypeptide(L)'
;MRSIPLARPSRAAATILMAALVPLLACAAEPLEGDYRRAPVQPVEVSPLGANQIRIRYSMPGETLFHSPGVDYRSADGTLQIAIRRCGVKDSGCTAMAKATAPKGNPWRPEVVLPYRGEKIMMMYSDGQQQVIPAPLVAGSR
;
A
#
# COMPACT_ATOMS: atom_id res chain seq x y z
N MET A 1 -29.60 -56.55 64.27
CA MET A 1 -28.36 -55.85 64.68
C MET A 1 -28.01 -54.87 63.58
N ARG A 2 -27.97 -53.58 63.89
CA ARG A 2 -27.71 -52.49 62.92
C ARG A 2 -26.21 -52.31 62.76
N SER A 3 -25.73 -52.23 61.52
CA SER A 3 -24.37 -51.80 61.18
C SER A 3 -24.47 -50.73 60.09
N ILE A 4 -24.01 -49.53 60.43
CA ILE A 4 -23.84 -48.36 59.56
C ILE A 4 -22.41 -48.40 58.99
N PRO A 5 -22.21 -48.05 57.72
CA PRO A 5 -21.00 -47.32 57.33
C PRO A 5 -21.41 -46.02 56.59
N LEU A 6 -21.16 -44.87 57.20
CA LEU A 6 -19.97 -44.02 57.03
C LEU A 6 -19.76 -43.52 55.59
N ALA A 7 -20.05 -42.23 55.46
CA ALA A 7 -19.90 -41.39 54.28
C ALA A 7 -18.47 -41.41 53.71
N ARG A 8 -18.38 -41.29 52.38
CA ARG A 8 -17.13 -40.99 51.65
C ARG A 8 -17.32 -39.68 50.88
N PRO A 9 -16.37 -38.72 50.97
CA PRO A 9 -16.58 -37.39 50.43
C PRO A 9 -16.27 -37.29 48.93
N SER A 10 -17.11 -36.49 48.29
CA SER A 10 -16.89 -35.57 47.17
C SER A 10 -15.51 -35.58 46.49
N ARG A 11 -15.53 -35.80 45.17
CA ARG A 11 -14.65 -35.11 44.22
C ARG A 11 -15.52 -34.55 43.10
N ALA A 12 -16.00 -33.32 43.28
CA ALA A 12 -16.50 -32.52 42.17
C ALA A 12 -15.29 -32.14 41.30
N ALA A 13 -15.17 -32.76 40.14
CA ALA A 13 -14.20 -32.36 39.12
C ALA A 13 -14.66 -31.01 38.54
N ALA A 14 -14.02 -29.93 38.96
CA ALA A 14 -14.17 -28.62 38.34
C ALA A 14 -13.50 -28.67 36.96
N THR A 15 -14.28 -28.90 35.92
CA THR A 15 -13.89 -28.66 34.53
C THR A 15 -13.70 -27.15 34.33
N ILE A 16 -12.44 -26.71 34.38
CA ILE A 16 -12.03 -25.36 33.99
C ILE A 16 -12.13 -25.29 32.46
N LEU A 17 -13.21 -24.68 31.97
CA LEU A 17 -13.38 -24.37 30.56
C LEU A 17 -12.44 -23.19 30.21
N MET A 18 -11.23 -23.49 29.74
CA MET A 18 -10.38 -22.47 29.13
C MET A 18 -11.04 -21.98 27.84
N ALA A 19 -11.66 -20.80 27.91
CA ALA A 19 -12.05 -20.06 26.72
C ALA A 19 -10.78 -19.65 25.96
N ALA A 20 -10.50 -20.34 24.86
CA ALA A 20 -9.46 -19.94 23.92
C ALA A 20 -9.88 -18.61 23.29
N LEU A 21 -9.39 -17.49 23.82
CA LEU A 21 -9.37 -16.23 23.08
C LEU A 21 -8.44 -16.44 21.88
N VAL A 22 -9.03 -16.69 20.72
CA VAL A 22 -8.32 -16.61 19.43
C VAL A 22 -8.17 -15.13 19.13
N PRO A 23 -6.97 -14.53 19.21
CA PRO A 23 -6.78 -13.19 18.67
C PRO A 23 -7.01 -13.32 17.17
N LEU A 24 -8.08 -12.69 16.67
CA LEU A 24 -8.21 -12.38 15.26
C LEU A 24 -7.04 -11.46 14.93
N LEU A 25 -5.93 -12.05 14.48
CA LEU A 25 -4.89 -11.34 13.74
C LEU A 25 -5.58 -10.84 12.46
N ALA A 26 -6.22 -9.67 12.57
CA ALA A 26 -6.54 -8.90 11.40
C ALA A 26 -5.22 -8.70 10.67
N CYS A 27 -5.08 -9.34 9.51
CA CYS A 27 -3.96 -9.11 8.61
C CYS A 27 -4.06 -7.64 8.16
N ALA A 28 -3.50 -6.72 8.95
CA ALA A 28 -3.22 -5.37 8.51
C ALA A 28 -2.17 -5.53 7.42
N ALA A 29 -2.62 -5.51 6.18
CA ALA A 29 -1.74 -5.69 5.05
C ALA A 29 -0.87 -4.43 4.95
N GLU A 30 0.45 -4.63 5.02
CA GLU A 30 1.46 -3.57 5.04
C GLU A 30 1.19 -2.49 3.98
N PRO A 31 1.38 -1.21 4.32
CA PRO A 31 1.31 -0.12 3.35
C PRO A 31 2.27 -0.36 2.18
N LEU A 32 1.88 0.09 0.98
CA LEU A 32 2.74 -0.01 -0.19
C LEU A 32 3.98 0.86 0.02
N GLU A 33 5.17 0.26 0.01
CA GLU A 33 6.43 0.98 0.18
C GLU A 33 6.88 1.63 -1.15
N GLY A 34 7.44 2.84 -1.07
CA GLY A 34 7.97 3.57 -2.23
C GLY A 34 9.49 3.45 -2.33
N ASP A 35 10.01 3.19 -3.54
CA ASP A 35 11.46 3.06 -3.74
C ASP A 35 12.16 4.42 -3.91
N TYR A 36 11.48 5.39 -4.51
CA TYR A 36 12.01 6.73 -4.73
C TYR A 36 11.64 7.67 -3.57
N ARG A 37 12.60 8.54 -3.22
CA ARG A 37 12.29 9.77 -2.47
C ARG A 37 11.37 10.67 -3.30
N ARG A 38 10.63 11.54 -2.63
CA ARG A 38 9.70 12.45 -3.29
C ARG A 38 10.40 13.40 -4.27
N ALA A 39 11.44 14.11 -3.83
CA ALA A 39 12.00 15.24 -4.60
C ALA A 39 12.48 14.88 -6.04
N PRO A 40 13.22 13.77 -6.27
CA PRO A 40 13.75 13.45 -7.61
C PRO A 40 12.70 13.14 -8.68
N VAL A 41 11.51 12.70 -8.27
CA VAL A 41 10.44 12.26 -9.19
C VAL A 41 9.38 13.33 -9.44
N GLN A 42 9.53 14.52 -8.83
CA GLN A 42 8.61 15.64 -9.02
C GLN A 42 8.87 16.38 -10.34
N PRO A 43 7.85 17.02 -10.94
CA PRO A 43 6.45 17.07 -10.47
C PRO A 43 5.70 15.76 -10.75
N VAL A 44 4.89 15.29 -9.80
CA VAL A 44 3.92 14.21 -10.04
C VAL A 44 2.56 14.82 -10.34
N GLU A 45 2.06 14.58 -11.55
CA GLU A 45 0.76 15.02 -12.03
C GLU A 45 -0.17 13.81 -12.13
N VAL A 46 -1.39 13.96 -11.63
CA VAL A 46 -2.45 12.97 -11.77
C VAL A 46 -3.63 13.63 -12.45
N SER A 47 -4.08 13.08 -13.57
CA SER A 47 -5.22 13.57 -14.33
C SER A 47 -6.21 12.45 -14.64
N PRO A 48 -7.53 12.74 -14.71
CA PRO A 48 -8.50 11.77 -15.18
C PRO A 48 -8.22 11.35 -16.63
N LEU A 49 -8.43 10.08 -16.93
CA LEU A 49 -8.42 9.54 -18.29
C LEU A 49 -9.74 8.80 -18.52
N GLY A 50 -10.77 9.53 -18.94
CA GLY A 50 -12.13 8.98 -19.00
C GLY A 50 -12.76 8.79 -17.62
N ALA A 51 -13.75 7.92 -17.53
CA ALA A 51 -14.60 7.77 -16.34
C ALA A 51 -13.98 6.90 -15.23
N ASN A 52 -13.08 5.98 -15.56
CA ASN A 52 -12.63 4.90 -14.67
C ASN A 52 -11.11 4.68 -14.70
N GLN A 53 -10.36 5.66 -15.22
CA GLN A 53 -8.90 5.60 -15.24
C GLN A 53 -8.32 6.95 -14.88
N ILE A 54 -7.08 6.91 -14.43
CA ILE A 54 -6.23 8.08 -14.25
C ILE A 54 -4.95 7.88 -15.05
N ARG A 55 -4.38 9.01 -15.48
CA ARG A 55 -3.03 9.10 -16.00
C ARG A 55 -2.15 9.75 -14.95
N ILE A 56 -0.99 9.14 -14.72
CA ILE A 56 0.05 9.64 -13.84
C ILE A 56 1.24 10.03 -14.71
N ARG A 57 1.78 11.22 -14.49
CA ARG A 57 3.01 11.70 -15.10
C ARG A 57 3.98 12.10 -14.01
N TYR A 58 5.21 11.64 -14.09
CA TYR A 58 6.26 11.96 -13.13
C TYR A 58 7.58 12.26 -13.84
N SER A 59 8.54 12.84 -13.13
CA SER A 59 9.88 13.06 -13.67
C SER A 59 10.70 11.79 -13.50
N MET A 60 11.28 11.27 -14.58
CA MET A 60 12.20 10.14 -14.49
C MET A 60 13.59 10.64 -14.10
N PRO A 61 14.14 10.23 -12.95
CA PRO A 61 15.50 10.63 -12.57
C PRO A 61 16.52 10.07 -13.56
N GLY A 62 17.52 10.90 -13.92
CA GLY A 62 18.64 10.48 -14.75
C GLY A 62 19.63 9.64 -13.96
N GLU A 63 19.40 8.34 -13.86
CA GLU A 63 20.23 7.40 -13.12
C GLU A 63 21.00 6.46 -14.07
N THR A 64 22.24 6.10 -13.72
CA THR A 64 23.07 5.20 -14.55
C THR A 64 22.82 3.73 -14.27
N LEU A 65 22.56 3.37 -13.00
CA LEU A 65 22.42 1.98 -12.55
C LEU A 65 20.95 1.58 -12.31
N PHE A 66 20.03 2.52 -12.42
CA PHE A 66 18.63 2.33 -12.09
C PHE A 66 17.74 2.96 -13.16
N HIS A 67 16.50 2.48 -13.23
CA HIS A 67 15.45 3.04 -14.07
C HIS A 67 14.10 2.82 -13.39
N SER A 68 13.10 3.60 -13.77
CA SER A 68 11.72 3.37 -13.35
C SER A 68 10.96 2.59 -14.42
N PRO A 69 10.55 1.33 -14.18
CA PRO A 69 9.73 0.58 -15.13
C PRO A 69 8.24 0.95 -15.08
N GLY A 70 7.82 1.78 -14.12
CA GLY A 70 6.40 2.05 -13.87
C GLY A 70 6.08 2.27 -12.39
N VAL A 71 4.84 1.93 -12.01
CA VAL A 71 4.38 2.03 -10.63
C VAL A 71 3.74 0.73 -10.16
N ASP A 72 3.87 0.48 -8.87
CA ASP A 72 2.99 -0.43 -8.16
C ASP A 72 1.82 0.35 -7.59
N TYR A 73 0.68 -0.31 -7.46
CA TYR A 73 -0.51 0.32 -6.93
C TYR A 73 -1.38 -0.68 -6.20
N ARG A 74 -2.10 -0.18 -5.20
CA ARG A 74 -3.01 -0.98 -4.38
C ARG A 74 -4.17 -0.11 -3.91
N SER A 75 -5.39 -0.61 -4.05
CA SER A 75 -6.55 -0.03 -3.39
C SER A 75 -6.75 -0.67 -2.01
N ALA A 76 -6.79 0.14 -0.96
CA ALA A 76 -7.12 -0.25 0.40
C ALA A 76 -7.87 0.89 1.10
N ASP A 77 -8.95 0.58 1.81
CA ASP A 77 -9.69 1.54 2.66
C ASP A 77 -10.08 2.84 1.94
N GLY A 78 -10.58 2.72 0.70
CA GLY A 78 -10.97 3.88 -0.12
C GLY A 78 -9.81 4.76 -0.60
N THR A 79 -8.57 4.27 -0.46
CA THR A 79 -7.35 4.94 -0.91
C THR A 79 -6.63 4.09 -1.96
N LEU A 80 -6.31 4.70 -3.10
CA LEU A 80 -5.40 4.17 -4.10
C LEU A 80 -3.98 4.61 -3.74
N GLN A 81 -3.21 3.70 -3.18
CA GLN A 81 -1.78 3.88 -2.89
C GLN A 81 -0.97 3.58 -4.15
N ILE A 82 -0.03 4.45 -4.49
CA ILE A 82 0.79 4.33 -5.70
C ILE A 82 2.26 4.59 -5.35
N ALA A 83 3.13 3.66 -5.73
CA ALA A 83 4.57 3.74 -5.51
C ALA A 83 5.32 3.67 -6.85
N ILE A 84 6.17 4.64 -7.15
CA ILE A 84 7.04 4.59 -8.33
C ILE A 84 8.16 3.60 -8.04
N ARG A 85 8.30 2.58 -8.91
CA ARG A 85 9.30 1.52 -8.73
C ARG A 85 10.66 1.97 -9.24
N ARG A 86 11.73 1.55 -8.57
CA ARG A 86 13.13 1.79 -8.96
C ARG A 86 13.84 0.46 -9.14
N CYS A 87 14.17 0.12 -10.37
CA CYS A 87 14.79 -1.15 -10.70
C CYS A 87 16.24 -0.97 -11.13
N GLY A 88 17.12 -1.84 -10.63
CA GLY A 88 18.49 -1.92 -11.12
C GLY A 88 18.52 -2.40 -12.57
N VAL A 89 19.40 -1.84 -13.40
CA VAL A 89 19.51 -2.25 -14.83
C VAL A 89 19.93 -3.70 -15.04
N LYS A 90 20.50 -4.35 -14.02
CA LYS A 90 20.87 -5.78 -14.01
C LYS A 90 19.83 -6.68 -13.32
N ASP A 91 18.80 -6.09 -12.72
CA ASP A 91 17.77 -6.83 -12.00
C ASP A 91 16.62 -7.20 -12.93
N SER A 92 16.72 -8.37 -13.55
CA SER A 92 15.71 -8.88 -14.48
C SER A 92 14.36 -9.24 -13.82
N GLY A 93 14.32 -9.40 -12.49
CA GLY A 93 13.09 -9.72 -11.74
C GLY A 93 12.32 -8.48 -11.32
N CYS A 94 12.98 -7.31 -11.27
CA CYS A 94 12.36 -6.07 -10.86
C CYS A 94 11.43 -5.54 -11.95
N THR A 95 10.13 -5.54 -11.64
CA THR A 95 9.07 -5.07 -12.54
C THR A 95 8.05 -4.25 -11.77
N ALA A 96 7.30 -3.42 -12.48
CA ALA A 96 6.14 -2.72 -11.95
C ALA A 96 4.83 -3.40 -12.39
N MET A 97 3.81 -3.31 -11.52
CA MET A 97 2.44 -3.76 -11.80
C MET A 97 1.82 -3.02 -12.98
N ALA A 98 2.03 -1.70 -13.08
CA ALA A 98 1.62 -0.89 -14.22
C ALA A 98 2.84 -0.25 -14.88
N LYS A 99 3.01 -0.49 -16.17
CA LYS A 99 4.22 -0.09 -16.91
C LYS A 99 4.20 1.39 -17.29
N ALA A 100 5.36 2.02 -17.18
CA ALA A 100 5.61 3.33 -17.74
C ALA A 100 5.72 3.28 -19.27
N THR A 101 5.07 4.21 -19.94
CA THR A 101 5.24 4.48 -21.37
C THR A 101 5.91 5.84 -21.54
N ALA A 102 6.99 5.87 -22.32
CA ALA A 102 7.71 7.10 -22.64
C ALA A 102 7.10 7.76 -23.89
N PRO A 103 6.54 8.98 -23.79
CA PRO A 103 6.06 9.71 -24.97
C PRO A 103 7.23 10.05 -25.91
N LYS A 104 7.00 9.96 -27.24
CA LYS A 104 8.04 10.19 -28.26
C LYS A 104 8.77 11.54 -28.18
N GLY A 105 8.14 12.57 -27.62
CA GLY A 105 8.73 13.91 -27.48
C GLY A 105 9.27 14.24 -26.08
N ASN A 106 9.06 13.38 -25.08
CA ASN A 106 9.48 13.65 -23.71
C ASN A 106 9.71 12.36 -22.91
N PRO A 107 10.81 11.64 -23.18
CA PRO A 107 11.10 10.36 -22.52
C PRO A 107 11.33 10.50 -21.01
N TRP A 108 11.68 11.70 -20.53
CA TRP A 108 11.90 12.01 -19.11
C TRP A 108 10.60 12.27 -18.34
N ARG A 109 9.45 12.28 -19.02
CA ARG A 109 8.11 12.43 -18.45
C ARG A 109 7.24 11.23 -18.80
N PRO A 110 7.54 10.03 -18.27
CA PRO A 110 6.74 8.84 -18.52
C PRO A 110 5.29 9.01 -18.09
N GLU A 111 4.43 8.26 -18.74
CA GLU A 111 3.01 8.12 -18.41
C GLU A 111 2.73 6.73 -17.86
N VAL A 112 1.84 6.66 -16.87
CA VAL A 112 1.27 5.40 -16.38
C VAL A 112 -0.23 5.55 -16.29
N VAL A 113 -0.97 4.57 -16.80
CA VAL A 113 -2.43 4.53 -16.73
C VAL A 113 -2.86 3.50 -15.70
N LEU A 114 -3.67 3.93 -14.74
CA LEU A 114 -4.21 3.07 -13.68
C LEU A 114 -5.74 3.05 -13.72
N PRO A 115 -6.37 1.92 -13.34
CA PRO A 115 -7.81 1.92 -13.04
C PRO A 115 -8.08 2.83 -11.83
N TYR A 116 -9.22 3.51 -11.85
CA TYR A 116 -9.63 4.46 -10.82
C TYR A 116 -11.14 4.41 -10.60
N ARG A 117 -11.57 4.38 -9.33
CA ARG A 117 -12.96 4.24 -8.90
C ARG A 117 -13.42 5.40 -8.02
N GLY A 118 -12.66 6.50 -7.99
CA GLY A 118 -12.94 7.65 -7.14
C GLY A 118 -12.27 7.61 -5.77
N GLU A 119 -11.29 6.72 -5.58
CA GLU A 119 -10.53 6.63 -4.33
C GLU A 119 -9.72 7.92 -4.05
N LYS A 120 -9.42 8.17 -2.77
CA LYS A 120 -8.35 9.10 -2.42
C LYS A 120 -7.03 8.60 -3.02
N ILE A 121 -6.21 9.48 -3.58
CA ILE A 121 -4.92 9.10 -4.14
C ILE A 121 -3.80 9.47 -3.19
N MET A 122 -3.02 8.46 -2.79
CA MET A 122 -1.83 8.61 -1.97
C MET A 122 -0.60 8.14 -2.75
N MET A 123 0.33 9.05 -3.01
CA MET A 123 1.66 8.69 -3.50
C MET A 123 2.53 8.25 -2.33
N MET A 124 3.20 7.12 -2.51
CA MET A 124 4.09 6.51 -1.54
C MET A 124 5.53 6.73 -2.00
N TYR A 125 6.35 7.27 -1.11
CA TYR A 125 7.77 7.54 -1.34
C TYR A 125 8.59 6.89 -0.23
N SER A 126 9.88 6.68 -0.47
CA SER A 126 10.80 6.14 0.55
C SER A 126 10.98 7.08 1.75
N ASP A 127 10.69 8.38 1.56
CA ASP A 127 10.81 9.43 2.58
C ASP A 127 9.46 9.94 3.10
N GLY A 128 8.35 9.29 2.75
CA GLY A 128 7.02 9.61 3.27
C GLY A 128 5.89 9.40 2.28
N GLN A 129 4.73 9.97 2.58
CA GLN A 129 3.53 9.84 1.76
C GLN A 129 2.98 11.21 1.38
N GLN A 130 2.33 11.32 0.22
CA GLN A 130 1.67 12.55 -0.21
C GLN A 130 0.29 12.25 -0.78
N GLN A 131 -0.73 12.86 -0.19
CA GLN A 131 -2.05 12.87 -0.80
C GLN A 131 -2.02 13.80 -2.02
N VAL A 132 -2.46 13.30 -3.18
CA VAL A 132 -2.51 14.09 -4.42
C VAL A 132 -3.95 14.39 -4.81
N ILE A 133 -4.89 13.48 -4.54
CA ILE A 133 -6.33 13.68 -4.76
C ILE A 133 -7.10 13.28 -3.48
N PRO A 134 -8.00 14.14 -2.98
CA PRO A 134 -8.10 15.56 -3.33
C PRO A 134 -6.79 16.28 -2.98
N ALA A 135 -6.49 17.39 -3.67
CA ALA A 135 -5.27 18.14 -3.40
C ALA A 135 -5.19 18.49 -1.90
N PRO A 136 -4.00 18.41 -1.27
CA PRO A 136 -3.84 18.83 0.12
C PRO A 136 -4.34 20.27 0.28
N LEU A 137 -5.07 20.53 1.37
CA LEU A 137 -5.41 21.89 1.73
C LEU A 137 -4.12 22.66 1.96
N VAL A 138 -3.78 23.58 1.05
CA VAL A 138 -2.67 24.51 1.25
C VAL A 138 -3.12 25.44 2.37
N ALA A 139 -2.57 25.26 3.57
CA ALA A 139 -2.78 26.20 4.67
C ALA A 139 -2.31 27.57 4.18
N GLY A 140 -3.26 28.49 3.99
CA GLY A 140 -3.05 29.75 3.31
C GLY A 140 -1.92 30.57 3.94
N SER A 141 -1.11 31.19 3.09
CA SER A 141 -0.25 32.30 3.48
C SER A 141 -1.14 33.40 4.08
N ARG A 142 -0.92 33.72 5.34
CA ARG A 142 -1.28 35.03 5.89
C ARG A 142 -0.07 35.95 5.82
#